data_AF-A0A1B9XY86-F1
#
_entry.id   AF-A0A1B9XY86-F1
#
_cell.length_a   1.000
_cell.length_b   1.000
_cell.length_c   1.000
_cell.angle_alpha   90.00
_cell.angle_beta   90.00
_cell.angle_gamma   90.00
#
_symmetry.space_group_name_H-M   'P 1'
#
loop_
_entity.id
_entity.type
_entity.pdbx_description
1 polymer ?
#
loop_
_entity_poly.entity_id
_entity_poly.type
_entity_poly.pdbx_seq_one_letter_code
_entity_poly.pdbx_strand_id
1 'polypeptide(L)'
;MYEILKYIADYNNWIFEYARKDFHNLYNEAEQKNTPHLFVDPIQITEGFDEYNNVISTNYSGSFMLLLSSNIDEEDYNYRYQSYIKPIIEDSLKLIKEGIKCDGENLINNWRIIEVINAFDYNFDGVIITYSIDG
;
A
#
# COMPACT_ATOMS: atom_id res chain seq x y z
N MET A 1 4.64 7.51 -9.02
CA MET A 1 4.13 6.48 -8.07
C MET A 1 3.11 7.02 -7.05
N TYR A 2 3.40 8.10 -6.32
CA TYR A 2 2.44 8.71 -5.37
C TYR A 2 1.07 8.97 -6.02
N GLU A 3 1.06 9.66 -7.16
CA GLU A 3 -0.17 10.01 -7.90
C GLU A 3 -0.96 8.78 -8.33
N ILE A 4 -0.28 7.71 -8.76
CA ILE A 4 -0.92 6.46 -9.18
C ILE A 4 -1.63 5.80 -7.99
N LEU A 5 -0.93 5.66 -6.86
CA LEU A 5 -1.49 5.04 -5.66
C LEU A 5 -2.67 5.86 -5.10
N LYS A 6 -2.54 7.19 -5.11
CA LYS A 6 -3.61 8.11 -4.70
C LYS A 6 -4.82 8.01 -5.62
N TYR A 7 -4.60 8.05 -6.93
CA TYR A 7 -5.67 7.90 -7.92
C TYR A 7 -6.44 6.59 -7.74
N ILE A 8 -5.73 5.48 -7.53
CA ILE A 8 -6.36 4.18 -7.30
C ILE A 8 -7.20 4.19 -6.02
N ALA A 9 -6.69 4.76 -4.93
CA ALA A 9 -7.44 4.88 -3.69
C ALA A 9 -8.70 5.75 -3.87
N ASP A 10 -8.55 6.95 -4.44
CA ASP A 10 -9.64 7.89 -4.67
C ASP A 10 -10.73 7.27 -5.57
N TYR A 11 -10.34 6.60 -6.65
CA TYR A 11 -11.26 5.94 -7.59
C TYR A 11 -12.07 4.82 -6.92
N ASN A 12 -11.48 4.11 -5.95
CA ASN A 12 -12.13 3.02 -5.23
C ASN A 12 -12.77 3.46 -3.90
N ASN A 13 -12.80 4.77 -3.60
CA ASN A 13 -13.27 5.33 -2.33
C ASN A 13 -12.57 4.72 -1.10
N TRP A 14 -11.27 4.50 -1.21
CA TRP A 14 -10.43 4.07 -0.09
C TRP A 14 -9.89 5.27 0.68
N ILE A 15 -9.49 5.05 1.92
CA ILE A 15 -8.70 6.06 2.63
C ILE A 15 -7.26 6.00 2.13
N PHE A 16 -6.70 7.17 1.83
CA PHE A 16 -5.31 7.32 1.42
C PHE A 16 -4.56 8.21 2.39
N GLU A 17 -3.52 7.66 3.02
CA GLU A 17 -2.64 8.40 3.91
C GLU A 17 -1.20 8.28 3.43
N TYR A 18 -0.55 9.42 3.17
CA TYR A 18 0.86 9.46 2.79
C TYR A 18 1.68 10.15 3.86
N ALA A 19 2.39 9.34 4.63
CA ALA A 19 3.16 9.82 5.75
C ALA A 19 4.29 8.83 6.08
N ARG A 20 5.21 9.23 6.94
CA ARG A 20 6.15 8.28 7.52
C ARG A 20 5.44 7.38 8.53
N LYS A 21 5.99 6.19 8.75
CA LYS A 21 5.51 5.22 9.74
C LYS A 21 5.19 5.80 11.13
N ASP A 22 5.97 6.75 11.63
CA ASP A 22 5.71 7.41 12.93
C ASP A 22 4.47 8.31 12.92
N PHE A 23 4.11 8.88 11.76
CA PHE A 23 2.90 9.67 11.56
C PHE A 23 1.67 8.81 11.26
N HIS A 24 1.84 7.63 10.64
CA HIS A 24 0.73 6.69 10.44
C HIS A 24 0.07 6.27 11.76
N ASN A 25 0.84 6.16 12.85
CA ASN A 25 0.30 5.92 14.19
C ASN A 25 -0.61 7.05 14.70
N LEU A 26 -0.46 8.27 14.19
CA LEU A 26 -1.21 9.46 14.59
C LEU A 26 -2.48 9.66 13.76
N TYR A 27 -2.75 8.78 12.80
CA TYR A 27 -3.97 8.78 12.01
C TYR A 27 -5.17 8.78 12.96
N ASN A 28 -6.02 9.80 12.89
CA ASN A 28 -7.07 10.07 13.87
C ASN A 28 -8.43 10.31 13.21
N GLU A 29 -8.61 9.86 11.97
CA GLU A 29 -9.93 9.88 11.36
C GLU A 29 -10.79 8.79 12.00
N ALA A 30 -12.10 9.07 12.10
CA ALA A 30 -13.05 8.12 12.67
C ALA A 30 -12.98 6.79 11.91
N GLU A 31 -12.83 5.70 12.66
CA GLU A 31 -12.71 4.33 12.15
C GLU A 31 -13.74 4.04 11.04
N GLN A 32 -13.28 3.94 9.79
CA GLN A 32 -14.15 3.57 8.67
C GLN A 32 -14.18 2.06 8.50
N LYS A 33 -15.10 1.42 9.23
CA LYS A 33 -15.30 -0.03 9.18
C LYS A 33 -15.64 -0.47 7.74
N ASN A 34 -14.98 -1.54 7.30
CA ASN A 34 -15.09 -2.14 5.96
C ASN A 34 -14.58 -1.29 4.78
N THR A 35 -13.94 -0.14 5.03
CA THR A 35 -13.26 0.63 3.98
C THR A 35 -11.77 0.27 3.98
N PRO A 36 -11.17 -0.10 2.84
CA PRO A 36 -9.73 -0.27 2.75
C PRO A 36 -8.99 1.04 3.05
N HIS A 37 -7.94 0.95 3.85
CA HIS A 37 -7.03 2.05 4.15
C HIS A 37 -5.67 1.77 3.52
N LEU A 38 -5.23 2.67 2.66
CA LEU A 38 -3.94 2.63 1.97
C LEU A 38 -2.98 3.63 2.63
N PHE A 39 -2.11 3.12 3.49
CA PHE A 39 -1.05 3.88 4.15
C PHE A 39 0.24 3.75 3.35
N VAL A 40 0.71 4.83 2.74
CA VAL A 40 1.89 4.82 1.87
C VAL A 40 3.06 5.49 2.60
N ASP A 41 4.16 4.77 2.76
CA ASP A 41 5.40 5.33 3.27
C ASP A 41 6.07 6.23 2.21
N PRO A 42 6.99 7.15 2.60
CA PRO A 42 7.67 8.00 1.65
C PRO A 42 8.35 7.19 0.54
N ILE A 43 8.04 7.57 -0.70
CA ILE A 43 8.52 6.87 -1.88
C ILE A 43 9.96 7.27 -2.14
N GLN A 44 10.82 6.28 -2.28
CA GLN A 44 12.21 6.47 -2.67
C GLN A 44 12.28 6.52 -4.19
N ILE A 45 12.90 7.57 -4.71
CA ILE A 45 13.11 7.79 -6.15
C ILE A 45 14.61 7.68 -6.40
N THR A 46 15.00 6.77 -7.28
CA THR A 46 16.39 6.60 -7.72
C THR A 46 16.46 6.83 -9.22
N GLU A 47 17.25 7.81 -9.64
CA GLU A 47 17.47 8.12 -11.05
C GLU A 47 18.76 7.47 -11.55
N GLY A 48 18.71 6.85 -12.71
CA GLY A 48 19.87 6.44 -13.48
C GLY A 48 20.28 7.54 -14.46
N PHE A 49 21.58 7.81 -14.55
CA PHE A 49 22.13 8.86 -15.41
C PHE A 49 23.06 8.29 -16.49
N ASP A 50 23.08 8.93 -17.65
CA ASP A 50 24.08 8.68 -18.70
C ASP A 50 25.42 9.42 -18.44
N GLU A 51 26.35 9.31 -19.38
CA GLU A 51 27.67 9.99 -19.32
C GLU A 51 27.60 11.53 -19.39
N TYR A 52 26.43 12.09 -19.74
CA TYR A 52 26.18 13.53 -19.83
C TYR A 52 25.29 14.05 -18.69
N ASN A 53 24.98 13.21 -17.68
CA ASN A 53 24.05 13.49 -16.58
C ASN A 53 22.59 13.70 -17.01
N ASN A 54 22.16 13.13 -18.15
CA ASN A 54 20.73 13.04 -18.47
C ASN A 54 20.12 11.84 -17.75
N VAL A 55 18.89 11.98 -17.27
CA VAL A 55 18.12 10.88 -16.67
C VAL A 55 17.71 9.90 -17.78
N ILE A 56 18.06 8.63 -17.60
CA ILE A 56 17.74 7.54 -18.54
C ILE A 56 16.81 6.48 -17.95
N SER A 57 16.65 6.46 -16.62
CA SER A 57 15.72 5.58 -15.92
C SER A 57 15.30 6.17 -14.59
N THR A 58 14.07 5.88 -14.16
CA THR A 58 13.59 6.23 -12.82
C THR A 58 13.05 5.00 -12.11
N ASN A 59 13.65 4.64 -10.98
CA ASN A 59 13.15 3.58 -10.11
C ASN A 59 12.40 4.19 -8.92
N TYR A 60 11.19 3.69 -8.70
CA TYR A 60 10.37 3.96 -7.52
C TYR A 60 10.39 2.74 -6.61
N SER A 61 10.79 2.92 -5.36
CA SER A 61 10.74 1.87 -4.35
C SER A 61 10.18 2.37 -3.03
N GLY A 62 9.64 1.46 -2.25
CA GLY A 62 9.07 1.79 -0.95
C GLY A 62 8.17 0.70 -0.41
N SER A 63 7.39 1.09 0.59
CA SER A 63 6.36 0.25 1.17
C SER A 63 5.04 0.98 1.31
N PHE A 64 3.96 0.21 1.29
CA PHE A 64 2.65 0.67 1.71
C PHE A 64 1.94 -0.44 2.49
N MET A 65 1.01 -0.08 3.35
CA MET A 65 0.09 -1.01 3.99
C MET A 65 -1.29 -0.84 3.37
N LEU A 66 -1.96 -1.95 3.11
CA LEU A 66 -3.36 -1.98 2.71
C LEU A 66 -4.13 -2.78 3.74
N LEU A 67 -5.05 -2.12 4.43
CA LEU A 67 -5.59 -2.61 5.70
C LEU A 67 -7.12 -2.44 5.78
N LEU A 68 -7.76 -3.29 6.58
CA LEU A 68 -9.14 -3.16 7.04
C LEU A 68 -9.17 -3.03 8.56
N SER A 69 -10.09 -2.21 9.07
CA SER A 69 -10.29 -2.11 10.51
C SER A 69 -10.73 -3.45 11.08
N SER A 70 -10.03 -3.94 12.10
CA SER A 70 -10.28 -5.23 12.74
C SER A 70 -10.68 -5.04 14.20
N ASN A 71 -11.35 -6.04 14.76
CA ASN A 71 -11.67 -6.04 16.18
C ASN A 71 -10.46 -6.53 16.99
N ILE A 72 -10.01 -5.75 17.98
CA ILE A 72 -8.90 -6.11 18.88
C ILE A 72 -9.18 -7.40 19.66
N ASP A 73 -10.46 -7.64 20.01
CA ASP A 73 -10.88 -8.80 20.81
C ASP A 73 -10.85 -10.12 20.00
N GLU A 74 -10.57 -10.06 18.68
CA GLU A 74 -10.47 -11.24 17.85
C GLU A 74 -9.11 -11.92 18.04
N GLU A 75 -9.06 -13.09 18.66
CA GLU A 75 -7.79 -13.80 18.93
C GLU A 75 -7.44 -14.84 17.87
N ASP A 76 -8.41 -15.31 17.06
CA ASP A 76 -8.13 -16.34 16.04
C ASP A 76 -7.52 -15.73 14.77
N TYR A 77 -6.27 -16.12 14.50
CA TYR A 77 -5.58 -15.73 13.27
C TYR A 77 -6.31 -16.19 12.01
N ASN A 78 -6.89 -17.39 12.01
CA ASN A 78 -7.56 -17.89 10.81
C ASN A 78 -8.81 -17.06 10.50
N TYR A 79 -9.58 -16.69 11.52
CA TYR A 79 -10.70 -15.77 11.35
C TYR A 79 -10.24 -14.41 10.80
N ARG A 80 -9.19 -13.81 11.38
CA ARG A 80 -8.63 -12.53 10.88
C ARG A 80 -8.18 -12.62 9.43
N TYR A 81 -7.51 -13.72 9.09
CA TYR A 81 -7.08 -13.99 7.73
C TYR A 81 -8.26 -14.06 6.77
N GLN A 82 -9.29 -14.86 7.07
CA GLN A 82 -10.45 -15.00 6.18
C GLN A 82 -11.30 -13.73 6.08
N SER A 83 -11.43 -12.99 7.19
CA SER A 83 -12.36 -11.86 7.29
C SER A 83 -11.77 -10.54 6.83
N TYR A 84 -10.47 -10.31 7.05
CA TYR A 84 -9.82 -9.01 6.83
C TYR A 84 -8.68 -9.08 5.83
N ILE A 85 -7.77 -10.06 5.95
CA ILE A 85 -6.54 -10.09 5.15
C ILE A 85 -6.78 -10.62 3.74
N LYS A 86 -7.50 -11.74 3.62
CA LYS A 86 -7.75 -12.40 2.33
C LYS A 86 -8.54 -11.51 1.36
N PRO A 87 -9.62 -10.81 1.76
CA PRO A 87 -10.30 -9.86 0.86
C PRO A 87 -9.38 -8.73 0.37
N ILE A 88 -8.49 -8.24 1.24
CA ILE A 88 -7.48 -7.24 0.86
C ILE A 88 -6.54 -7.79 -0.23
N ILE A 89 -6.06 -9.03 -0.09
CA ILE A 89 -5.15 -9.65 -1.06
C ILE A 89 -5.86 -9.95 -2.39
N GLU A 90 -7.05 -10.53 -2.35
CA GLU A 90 -7.76 -11.02 -3.53
C GLU A 90 -8.43 -9.90 -4.34
N ASP A 91 -8.89 -8.84 -3.68
CA ASP A 91 -9.63 -7.75 -4.31
C ASP A 91 -8.79 -6.47 -4.40
N SER A 92 -8.50 -5.83 -3.27
CA SER A 92 -7.97 -4.46 -3.25
C SER A 92 -6.52 -4.41 -3.75
N LEU A 93 -5.67 -5.33 -3.32
CA LEU A 93 -4.28 -5.41 -3.75
C LEU A 93 -4.16 -5.71 -5.24
N LYS A 94 -5.08 -6.51 -5.78
CA LYS A 94 -5.14 -6.83 -7.20
C LYS A 94 -5.40 -5.56 -8.03
N LEU A 95 -6.35 -4.72 -7.61
CA LEU A 95 -6.65 -3.44 -8.25
C LEU A 95 -5.44 -2.50 -8.27
N ILE A 96 -4.67 -2.43 -7.18
CA ILE A 96 -3.42 -1.64 -7.16
C ILE A 96 -2.43 -2.17 -8.20
N LYS A 97 -2.21 -3.49 -8.19
CA LYS A 97 -1.23 -4.13 -9.07
C LYS A 97 -1.62 -4.00 -10.55
N GLU A 98 -2.91 -4.04 -10.85
CA GLU A 98 -3.44 -3.82 -12.21
C GLU A 98 -3.32 -2.35 -12.61
N GLY A 99 -3.70 -1.41 -11.74
CA GLY A 99 -3.58 0.03 -12.00
C GLY A 99 -2.16 0.46 -12.32
N ILE A 100 -1.16 -0.04 -11.58
CA ILE A 100 0.26 0.23 -11.85
C ILE A 100 0.68 -0.28 -13.24
N LYS A 101 0.18 -1.44 -13.67
CA LYS A 101 0.53 -2.04 -14.97
C LYS A 101 -0.17 -1.37 -16.15
N CYS A 102 -1.37 -0.83 -15.94
CA CYS A 102 -2.19 -0.25 -17.00
C CYS A 102 -1.55 0.96 -17.69
N ASP A 103 -0.63 1.66 -17.02
CA ASP A 103 0.09 2.78 -17.63
C ASP A 103 1.09 2.34 -18.72
N GLY A 104 1.40 1.05 -18.85
CA GLY A 104 2.25 0.50 -19.92
C GLY A 104 3.74 0.90 -19.84
N GLU A 105 4.05 1.93 -19.05
CA GLU A 105 5.38 2.49 -18.83
C GLU A 105 6.06 1.89 -17.59
N ASN A 106 5.29 1.35 -16.65
CA ASN A 106 5.81 0.82 -15.39
C ASN A 106 6.10 -0.69 -15.45
N LEU A 107 7.30 -1.08 -15.03
CA LEU A 107 7.71 -2.47 -14.85
C LEU A 107 7.88 -2.79 -13.35
N ILE A 108 7.08 -3.73 -12.84
CA ILE A 108 7.20 -4.19 -11.45
C ILE A 108 8.37 -5.18 -11.35
N ASN A 109 9.48 -4.74 -10.76
CA ASN A 109 10.67 -5.57 -10.54
C ASN A 109 10.56 -6.45 -9.30
N ASN A 110 9.95 -5.91 -8.24
CA ASN A 110 9.76 -6.62 -6.99
C ASN A 110 8.39 -6.30 -6.39
N TRP A 111 7.73 -7.33 -5.86
CA TRP A 111 6.45 -7.23 -5.19
C TRP A 111 6.36 -8.25 -4.06
N ARG A 112 6.74 -7.83 -2.86
CA ARG A 112 6.73 -8.69 -1.67
C ARG A 112 5.53 -8.35 -0.80
N ILE A 113 4.77 -9.37 -0.42
CA ILE A 113 3.57 -9.26 0.42
C ILE A 113 3.89 -9.89 1.78
N ILE A 114 3.54 -9.22 2.86
CA ILE A 114 3.60 -9.74 4.23
C ILE A 114 2.29 -9.43 4.92
N GLU A 115 1.70 -10.41 5.58
CA GLU A 115 0.49 -10.23 6.40
C GLU A 115 0.82 -9.45 7.68
N VAL A 116 -0.08 -8.58 8.10
CA VAL A 116 0.04 -7.80 9.34
C VAL A 116 -1.29 -7.79 10.07
N ILE A 117 -1.23 -7.91 11.39
CA ILE A 117 -2.38 -7.84 12.30
C ILE A 117 -2.11 -6.81 13.38
N ASN A 118 -3.18 -6.22 13.94
CA ASN A 118 -3.11 -5.22 15.01
C ASN A 118 -2.12 -4.08 14.68
N ALA A 119 -2.13 -3.61 13.43
CA ALA A 119 -1.33 -2.47 13.03
C ALA A 119 -1.93 -1.17 13.60
N PHE A 120 -1.04 -0.30 14.09
CA PHE A 120 -1.37 1.01 14.67
C PHE A 120 -2.26 0.92 15.93
N ASP A 121 -2.60 2.07 16.51
CA ASP A 121 -3.43 2.15 17.71
C ASP A 121 -4.91 1.78 17.46
N TYR A 122 -5.31 1.69 16.18
CA TYR A 122 -6.69 1.44 15.75
C TYR A 122 -6.99 0.00 15.37
N ASN A 123 -6.02 -0.91 15.54
CA ASN A 123 -6.16 -2.33 15.22
C ASN A 123 -6.58 -2.59 13.77
N PHE A 124 -5.61 -2.47 12.88
CA PHE A 124 -5.80 -2.76 11.47
C PHE A 124 -5.17 -4.10 11.09
N ASP A 125 -5.87 -4.87 10.27
CA ASP A 125 -5.38 -6.13 9.70
C ASP A 125 -5.32 -6.05 8.18
N GLY A 126 -4.31 -6.66 7.57
CA GLY A 126 -4.16 -6.68 6.11
C GLY A 126 -2.75 -7.07 5.69
N VAL A 127 -2.16 -6.28 4.79
CA VAL A 127 -0.84 -6.58 4.23
C VAL A 127 0.07 -5.36 4.15
N ILE A 128 1.36 -5.60 4.33
CA ILE A 128 2.45 -4.70 3.98
C ILE A 128 3.02 -5.15 2.64
N ILE A 129 3.10 -4.22 1.71
CA ILE A 129 3.72 -4.42 0.41
C ILE A 129 5.04 -3.69 0.39
N THR A 130 6.11 -4.39 0.02
CA THR A 130 7.39 -3.79 -0.36
C THR A 130 7.57 -3.94 -1.86
N TYR A 131 7.75 -2.83 -2.57
CA TYR A 131 7.79 -2.81 -4.02
C TYR A 131 9.05 -2.12 -4.56
N SER A 132 9.41 -2.49 -5.79
CA SER A 132 10.32 -1.71 -6.64
C SER A 132 9.79 -1.76 -8.06
N ILE A 133 9.69 -0.59 -8.69
CA ILE A 133 9.04 -0.37 -9.98
C ILE A 133 9.94 0.54 -10.80
N ASP A 134 10.30 0.11 -12.01
CA ASP A 134 10.92 0.99 -13.00
C ASP A 134 9.84 1.72 -13.78
N GLY A 135 10.08 2.98 -14.10
CA GLY A 135 9.31 3.78 -15.04
C GLY A 135 10.21 4.70 -15.85
#